data_AF-A0A8J7IDW6-F1
#
_entry.id   AF-A0A8J7IDW6-F1
#
_cell.length_a   1.000
_cell.length_b   1.000
_cell.length_c   1.000
_cell.angle_alpha   90.00
_cell.angle_beta   90.00
_cell.angle_gamma   90.00
#
_symmetry.space_group_name_H-M   'P 1'
#
loop_
_entity.id
_entity.type
_entity.pdbx_description
1 polymer ?
#
loop_
_entity_poly.entity_id
_entity_poly.type
_entity_poly.pdbx_seq_one_letter_code
_entity_poly.pdbx_strand_id
1 'polypeptide(L)'
;MTKFSYSLNATDGKARTGVISTPRGDIRTPAFMPVGTAATVKAMMPESVAATGADILLGNTYHLMLRPTAERIDRLGGLHKFMNWDKPILTDSGGFQVMSLAGLRKLTEKGVTFKSHIDGSSHELTPERSMEIQQLLGSDIVMCFDECPALPADKDRIAESMRLSMRWAQRSRDAFGDRPGHALFGIMQGGLEADLREESAQALREIGFDGYAVGGLAVGEGQEKMFDCLDYAPGFLPEDKPRYLMGVGKPDDIVGAVARGIDMMDCVLPSRSGRTGQVFTRNGVVNIKNARHADDPRPLDEACTCPACSNYSRAYLHHVFRSQEMISGMLLTWHNLHYFQELMQGMRDAISEGRFAEFEKTFHETRAQGDIEPL
;
A
#
# COMPACT_ATOMS: atom_id res chain seq x y z
N MET A 1 7.83 24.82 -10.76
CA MET A 1 7.16 23.55 -10.42
C MET A 1 7.95 22.91 -9.30
N THR A 2 7.30 22.53 -8.21
CA THR A 2 7.94 21.83 -7.09
C THR A 2 8.53 20.52 -7.60
N LYS A 3 9.82 20.27 -7.38
CA LYS A 3 10.45 18.98 -7.70
C LYS A 3 10.03 17.95 -6.65
N PHE A 4 10.11 16.67 -6.99
CA PHE A 4 10.02 15.62 -5.98
C PHE A 4 11.11 15.79 -4.93
N SER A 5 10.76 15.73 -3.64
CA SER A 5 11.72 15.75 -2.54
C SER A 5 11.18 15.02 -1.32
N TYR A 6 12.07 14.45 -0.52
CA TYR A 6 11.74 13.92 0.79
C TYR A 6 12.48 14.70 1.87
N SER A 7 11.74 15.12 2.89
CA SER A 7 12.28 15.76 4.10
C SER A 7 11.99 14.86 5.30
N LEU A 8 13.04 14.43 5.98
CA LEU A 8 12.93 13.73 7.27
C LEU A 8 12.87 14.78 8.37
N ASN A 9 11.74 14.85 9.09
CA ASN A 9 11.48 15.91 10.06
C ASN A 9 11.90 15.51 11.47
N ALA A 10 11.62 14.27 11.87
CA ALA A 10 12.00 13.73 13.17
C ALA A 10 12.15 12.20 13.14
N THR A 11 12.86 11.69 14.14
CA THR A 11 13.08 10.26 14.36
C THR A 11 12.91 9.93 15.84
N ASP A 12 12.39 8.74 16.14
CA ASP A 12 12.38 8.15 17.47
C ASP A 12 12.80 6.67 17.33
N GLY A 13 14.03 6.36 17.75
CA GLY A 13 14.69 5.11 17.39
C GLY A 13 14.82 4.96 15.87
N LYS A 14 14.33 3.85 15.30
CA LYS A 14 14.28 3.62 13.84
C LYS A 14 13.05 4.26 13.19
N ALA A 15 12.02 4.64 13.97
CA ALA A 15 10.80 5.22 13.44
C ALA A 15 11.06 6.65 12.94
N ARG A 16 10.40 7.01 11.84
CA ARG A 16 10.67 8.23 11.06
C ARG A 16 9.37 8.94 10.73
N THR A 17 9.34 10.25 10.89
CA THR A 17 8.25 11.11 10.40
C THR A 17 8.81 12.19 9.49
N GLY A 18 8.12 12.46 8.39
CA GLY A 18 8.63 13.31 7.33
C GLY A 18 7.56 13.67 6.31
N VAL A 19 8.00 14.29 5.21
CA VAL A 19 7.13 14.73 4.12
C VAL A 19 7.77 14.40 2.78
N ILE A 20 7.02 13.76 1.89
CA ILE A 20 7.34 13.66 0.47
C ILE A 20 6.55 14.76 -0.25
N SER A 21 7.25 15.73 -0.84
CA SER A 21 6.63 16.79 -1.64
C SER A 21 6.59 16.41 -3.11
N THR A 22 5.43 16.60 -3.73
CA THR A 22 5.21 16.36 -5.17
C THR A 22 4.52 17.56 -5.81
N PRO A 23 4.46 17.66 -7.16
CA PRO A 23 3.68 18.70 -7.84
C PRO A 23 2.18 18.70 -7.49
N ARG A 24 1.62 17.59 -7.00
CA ARG A 24 0.19 17.44 -6.68
C ARG A 24 -0.14 17.53 -5.20
N GLY A 25 0.84 17.77 -4.35
CA GLY A 25 0.67 17.92 -2.91
C GLY A 25 1.71 17.17 -2.11
N ASP A 26 1.67 17.40 -0.80
CA ASP A 26 2.55 16.78 0.17
C ASP A 26 1.95 15.48 0.70
N ILE A 27 2.83 14.52 1.00
CA ILE A 27 2.49 13.22 1.57
C ILE A 27 3.18 13.13 2.93
N ARG A 28 2.40 13.06 4.01
CA ARG A 28 2.94 12.91 5.36
C ARG A 28 3.34 11.46 5.62
N THR A 29 4.57 11.22 6.07
CA THR A 29 5.08 9.89 6.42
C THR A 29 5.21 9.72 7.94
N PRO A 30 4.88 8.54 8.53
CA PRO A 30 4.43 7.32 7.87
C PRO A 30 3.08 7.47 7.17
N ALA A 31 2.96 6.90 5.97
CA ALA A 31 1.81 7.06 5.07
C ALA A 31 1.13 5.72 4.79
N PHE A 32 -0.20 5.67 4.91
CA PHE A 32 -1.01 4.55 4.44
C PHE A 32 -1.74 4.93 3.15
N MET A 33 -1.55 4.15 2.10
CA MET A 33 -2.11 4.38 0.77
C MET A 33 -3.36 3.51 0.54
N PRO A 34 -4.57 4.09 0.47
CA PRO A 34 -5.75 3.36 0.02
C PRO A 34 -5.58 2.86 -1.41
N VAL A 35 -5.94 1.60 -1.66
CA VAL A 35 -5.73 0.95 -2.95
C VAL A 35 -6.92 1.16 -3.90
N GLY A 36 -6.66 1.86 -5.00
CA GLY A 36 -7.54 2.08 -6.14
C GLY A 36 -7.33 1.05 -7.25
N THR A 37 -7.87 -0.16 -7.07
CA THR A 37 -7.61 -1.31 -7.98
C THR A 37 -7.97 -1.05 -9.45
N ALA A 38 -9.05 -0.32 -9.73
CA ALA A 38 -9.52 -0.10 -11.11
C ALA A 38 -9.97 1.36 -11.27
N ALA A 39 -9.05 2.29 -10.98
CA ALA A 39 -9.31 3.74 -10.98
C ALA A 39 -10.42 4.14 -9.98
N THR A 40 -10.56 3.38 -8.90
CA THR A 40 -11.50 3.68 -7.80
C THR A 40 -11.07 2.94 -6.54
N VAL A 41 -11.06 3.64 -5.41
CA VAL A 41 -11.07 3.01 -4.10
C VAL A 41 -12.47 2.45 -3.90
N LYS A 42 -12.56 1.12 -3.86
CA LYS A 42 -13.85 0.42 -3.90
C LYS A 42 -14.79 0.90 -2.78
N ALA A 43 -16.02 1.26 -3.16
CA ALA A 43 -17.08 1.77 -2.29
C ALA A 43 -16.85 3.17 -1.69
N MET A 44 -15.96 3.97 -2.28
CA MET A 44 -15.68 5.34 -1.85
C MET A 44 -15.72 6.32 -3.03
N MET A 45 -16.31 7.49 -2.80
CA MET A 45 -16.09 8.65 -3.67
C MET A 45 -14.70 9.26 -3.37
N PRO A 46 -13.97 9.82 -4.35
CA PRO A 46 -12.65 10.39 -4.14
C PRO A 46 -12.59 11.42 -3.00
N GLU A 47 -13.57 12.32 -2.93
CA GLU A 47 -13.70 13.32 -1.87
C GLU A 47 -13.90 12.67 -0.49
N SER A 48 -14.60 11.54 -0.41
CA SER A 48 -14.75 10.78 0.83
C SER A 48 -13.43 10.12 1.23
N VAL A 49 -12.61 9.67 0.28
CA VAL A 49 -11.25 9.17 0.58
C VAL A 49 -10.38 10.31 1.08
N ALA A 50 -10.40 11.47 0.43
CA ALA A 50 -9.63 12.64 0.86
C ALA A 50 -10.04 13.09 2.27
N ALA A 51 -11.34 13.04 2.60
CA ALA A 51 -11.87 13.38 3.91
C ALA A 51 -11.41 12.44 5.03
N THR A 52 -10.94 11.22 4.72
CA THR A 52 -10.30 10.36 5.73
C THR A 52 -8.93 10.88 6.17
N GLY A 53 -8.34 11.81 5.43
CA GLY A 53 -6.97 12.30 5.65
C GLY A 53 -5.93 11.65 4.76
N ALA A 54 -6.33 10.81 3.79
CA ALA A 54 -5.41 10.24 2.82
C ALA A 54 -4.75 11.32 1.95
N ASP A 55 -3.42 11.27 1.88
CA ASP A 55 -2.61 12.19 1.07
C ASP A 55 -2.30 11.62 -0.31
N ILE A 56 -2.32 10.29 -0.47
CA ILE A 56 -1.93 9.57 -1.68
C ILE A 56 -2.74 8.28 -1.83
N LEU A 57 -2.95 7.82 -3.07
CA LEU A 57 -3.52 6.51 -3.40
C LEU A 57 -2.51 5.61 -4.09
N LEU A 58 -2.76 4.29 -4.04
CA LEU A 58 -2.13 3.33 -4.93
C LEU A 58 -3.06 2.98 -6.10
N GLY A 59 -2.62 3.19 -7.33
CA GLY A 59 -3.27 2.72 -8.56
C GLY A 59 -2.67 1.40 -9.04
N ASN A 60 -3.51 0.45 -9.42
CA ASN A 60 -3.03 -0.85 -9.90
C ASN A 60 -2.85 -0.87 -11.42
N THR A 61 -1.59 -0.95 -11.87
CA THR A 61 -1.23 -0.93 -13.28
C THR A 61 -1.78 -2.13 -14.04
N TYR A 62 -1.72 -3.34 -13.45
CA TYR A 62 -2.19 -4.56 -14.10
C TYR A 62 -3.67 -4.50 -14.50
N HIS A 63 -4.54 -4.04 -13.61
CA HIS A 63 -5.96 -3.92 -13.93
C HIS A 63 -6.23 -2.80 -14.93
N LEU A 64 -5.57 -1.66 -14.78
CA LEU A 64 -5.78 -0.48 -15.64
C LEU A 64 -5.27 -0.70 -17.07
N MET A 65 -4.16 -1.42 -17.26
CA MET A 65 -3.64 -1.74 -18.60
C MET A 65 -4.58 -2.68 -19.37
N LEU A 66 -5.31 -3.56 -18.68
CA LEU A 66 -6.26 -4.48 -19.31
C LEU A 66 -7.61 -3.80 -19.57
N ARG A 67 -8.14 -3.07 -18.58
CA ARG A 67 -9.41 -2.36 -18.72
C ARG A 67 -9.43 -1.13 -17.81
N PRO A 68 -9.57 0.09 -18.37
CA PRO A 68 -9.96 0.42 -19.74
C PRO A 68 -8.81 0.59 -20.77
N THR A 69 -7.60 0.17 -20.40
CA THR A 69 -6.28 0.41 -21.04
C THR A 69 -5.66 1.77 -20.71
N ALA A 70 -4.33 1.77 -20.62
CA ALA A 70 -3.54 2.95 -20.25
C ALA A 70 -3.65 4.06 -21.31
N GLU A 71 -3.61 3.70 -22.60
CA GLU A 71 -3.77 4.63 -23.71
C GLU A 71 -5.14 5.29 -23.72
N ARG A 72 -6.18 4.57 -23.27
CA ARG A 72 -7.51 5.18 -23.15
C ARG A 72 -7.54 6.20 -22.02
N ILE A 73 -6.95 5.87 -20.87
CA ILE A 73 -6.87 6.79 -19.72
C ILE A 73 -6.08 8.05 -20.09
N ASP A 74 -4.94 7.89 -20.76
CA ASP A 74 -4.13 9.00 -21.26
C ASP A 74 -4.94 9.93 -22.18
N ARG A 75 -5.61 9.38 -23.19
CA ARG A 75 -6.50 10.15 -24.10
C ARG A 75 -7.65 10.86 -23.37
N LEU A 76 -8.08 10.36 -22.22
CA LEU A 76 -9.13 10.98 -21.40
C LEU A 76 -8.58 12.00 -20.38
N GLY A 77 -7.26 12.23 -20.39
CA GLY A 77 -6.57 13.27 -19.61
C GLY A 77 -5.84 12.75 -18.38
N GLY A 78 -5.44 11.47 -18.38
CA GLY A 78 -4.66 10.85 -17.31
C GLY A 78 -5.50 10.32 -16.14
N LEU A 79 -4.88 9.50 -15.29
CA LEU A 79 -5.57 8.76 -14.24
C LEU A 79 -6.24 9.70 -13.22
N HIS A 80 -5.56 10.76 -12.79
CA HIS A 80 -6.10 11.78 -11.88
C HIS A 80 -7.44 12.35 -12.36
N LYS A 81 -7.50 12.82 -13.61
CA LYS A 81 -8.72 13.36 -14.20
C LYS A 81 -9.77 12.26 -14.38
N PHE A 82 -9.35 11.08 -14.82
CA PHE A 82 -10.24 9.96 -15.09
C PHE A 82 -10.98 9.48 -13.82
N MET A 83 -10.31 9.46 -12.67
CA MET A 83 -10.89 9.02 -11.40
C MET A 83 -11.32 10.13 -10.45
N ASN A 84 -11.19 11.40 -10.88
CA ASN A 84 -11.48 12.59 -10.07
C ASN A 84 -10.69 12.63 -8.75
N TRP A 85 -9.38 12.35 -8.82
CA TRP A 85 -8.44 12.45 -7.69
C TRP A 85 -7.32 13.42 -8.07
N ASP A 86 -7.20 14.53 -7.36
CA ASP A 86 -6.28 15.63 -7.67
C ASP A 86 -4.96 15.58 -6.91
N LYS A 87 -4.90 14.77 -5.84
CA LYS A 87 -3.72 14.49 -5.02
C LYS A 87 -2.78 13.43 -5.64
N PRO A 88 -1.61 13.16 -5.04
CA PRO A 88 -0.67 12.17 -5.56
C PRO A 88 -1.23 10.75 -5.74
N ILE A 89 -0.69 10.03 -6.73
CA ILE A 89 -0.92 8.61 -7.00
C ILE A 89 0.43 7.91 -7.15
N LEU A 90 0.61 6.81 -6.43
CA LEU A 90 1.63 5.80 -6.69
C LEU A 90 1.03 4.72 -7.59
N THR A 91 1.72 4.28 -8.63
CA THR A 91 1.31 3.09 -9.41
C THR A 91 2.25 1.94 -9.15
N ASP A 92 1.71 0.75 -8.89
CA ASP A 92 2.52 -0.47 -8.87
C ASP A 92 3.01 -0.83 -10.29
N SER A 93 3.97 -1.73 -10.40
CA SER A 93 4.57 -2.10 -11.69
C SER A 93 3.69 -3.06 -12.50
N GLY A 94 2.70 -3.69 -11.85
CA GLY A 94 1.90 -4.80 -12.38
C GLY A 94 2.59 -6.17 -12.29
N GLY A 95 3.86 -6.24 -11.88
CA GLY A 95 4.64 -7.48 -11.80
C GLY A 95 3.99 -8.52 -10.89
N PHE A 96 3.72 -8.16 -9.64
CA PHE A 96 3.14 -9.08 -8.65
C PHE A 96 1.82 -9.73 -9.12
N GLN A 97 0.91 -8.96 -9.70
CA GLN A 97 -0.39 -9.46 -10.15
C GLN A 97 -0.22 -10.43 -11.31
N VAL A 98 0.63 -10.11 -12.29
CA VAL A 98 0.97 -11.05 -13.37
C VAL A 98 1.58 -12.33 -12.79
N MET A 99 2.43 -12.21 -11.76
CA MET A 99 3.01 -13.36 -11.05
C MET A 99 2.02 -14.13 -10.15
N SER A 100 0.85 -13.58 -9.85
CA SER A 100 -0.20 -14.30 -9.11
C SER A 100 -1.09 -15.17 -10.01
N LEU A 101 -1.04 -14.98 -11.34
CA LEU A 101 -1.83 -15.75 -12.33
C LEU A 101 -1.14 -17.09 -12.65
N ALA A 102 -1.29 -18.08 -11.77
CA ALA A 102 -0.73 -19.41 -11.99
C ALA A 102 -1.23 -20.03 -13.32
N GLY A 103 -0.31 -20.63 -14.10
CA GLY A 103 -0.62 -21.38 -15.33
C GLY A 103 -0.89 -20.57 -16.60
N LEU A 104 -0.95 -19.23 -16.51
CA LEU A 104 -1.27 -18.36 -17.65
C LEU A 104 -0.12 -17.43 -18.05
N ARG A 105 1.12 -17.69 -17.59
CA ARG A 105 2.28 -16.84 -17.86
C ARG A 105 3.53 -17.58 -18.33
N LYS A 106 4.39 -16.87 -19.07
CA LYS A 106 5.76 -17.28 -19.40
C LYS A 106 6.74 -16.14 -19.08
N LEU A 107 7.62 -16.40 -18.11
CA LEU A 107 8.69 -15.49 -17.68
C LEU A 107 9.95 -15.71 -18.54
N THR A 108 10.59 -14.62 -18.93
CA THR A 108 11.88 -14.60 -19.64
C THR A 108 12.70 -13.41 -19.17
N GLU A 109 13.99 -13.35 -19.51
CA GLU A 109 14.84 -12.17 -19.26
C GLU A 109 14.22 -10.87 -19.80
N LYS A 110 13.49 -10.93 -20.92
CA LYS A 110 12.86 -9.76 -21.55
C LYS A 110 11.71 -9.19 -20.70
N GLY A 111 10.94 -10.06 -20.05
CA GLY A 111 9.70 -9.72 -19.37
C GLY A 111 8.77 -10.94 -19.25
N VAL A 112 7.48 -10.66 -19.08
CA VAL A 112 6.44 -11.68 -18.87
C VAL A 112 5.38 -11.60 -19.95
N THR A 113 5.07 -12.72 -20.58
CA THR A 113 3.86 -12.87 -21.40
C THR A 113 2.78 -13.56 -20.59
N PHE A 114 1.53 -13.10 -20.67
CA PHE A 114 0.42 -13.68 -19.93
C PHE A 114 -0.92 -13.55 -20.67
N LYS A 115 -1.92 -14.34 -20.25
CA LYS A 115 -3.30 -14.19 -20.72
C LYS A 115 -4.12 -13.36 -19.73
N SER A 116 -4.88 -12.41 -20.26
CA SER A 116 -5.83 -11.60 -19.54
C SER A 116 -6.89 -12.46 -18.83
N HIS A 117 -7.10 -12.21 -17.55
CA HIS A 117 -8.19 -12.83 -16.77
C HIS A 117 -9.59 -12.31 -17.16
N ILE A 118 -9.67 -11.28 -18.00
CA ILE A 118 -10.94 -10.65 -18.40
C ILE A 118 -11.51 -11.35 -19.64
N ASP A 119 -10.66 -11.62 -20.63
CA ASP A 119 -11.08 -12.05 -21.98
C ASP A 119 -10.15 -13.08 -22.63
N GLY A 120 -9.08 -13.49 -21.94
CA GLY A 120 -8.11 -14.46 -22.46
C GLY A 120 -7.13 -13.91 -23.51
N SER A 121 -7.17 -12.61 -23.82
CA SER A 121 -6.22 -11.97 -24.73
C SER A 121 -4.78 -12.09 -24.22
N SER A 122 -3.82 -12.22 -25.14
CA SER A 122 -2.39 -12.33 -24.80
C SER A 122 -1.75 -10.94 -24.67
N HIS A 123 -0.98 -10.72 -23.60
CA HIS A 123 -0.26 -9.49 -23.32
C HIS A 123 1.21 -9.79 -23.00
N GLU A 124 2.09 -8.80 -23.23
CA GLU A 124 3.49 -8.81 -22.81
C GLU A 124 3.74 -7.60 -21.93
N LEU A 125 4.38 -7.82 -20.77
CA LEU A 125 4.81 -6.77 -19.85
C LEU A 125 6.32 -6.89 -19.63
N THR A 126 7.04 -5.85 -20.03
CA THR A 126 8.49 -5.69 -19.84
C THR A 126 8.74 -4.47 -18.94
N PRO A 127 9.95 -4.29 -18.39
CA PRO A 127 10.35 -3.05 -17.73
C PRO A 127 9.96 -1.78 -18.50
N GLU A 128 10.27 -1.73 -19.80
CA GLU A 128 10.01 -0.56 -20.65
C GLU A 128 8.51 -0.33 -20.83
N ARG A 129 7.74 -1.40 -21.07
CA ARG A 129 6.29 -1.30 -21.22
C ARG A 129 5.61 -0.92 -19.91
N SER A 130 6.11 -1.39 -18.76
CA SER A 130 5.60 -0.97 -17.45
C SER A 130 5.84 0.51 -17.22
N MET A 131 7.03 1.04 -17.55
CA MET A 131 7.32 2.48 -17.47
C MET A 131 6.44 3.31 -18.40
N GLU A 132 6.23 2.86 -19.64
CA GLU A 132 5.34 3.50 -20.61
C GLU A 132 3.89 3.52 -20.11
N ILE A 133 3.37 2.41 -19.57
CA ILE A 133 2.01 2.37 -19.02
C ILE A 133 1.88 3.35 -17.86
N GLN A 134 2.80 3.34 -16.91
CA GLN A 134 2.75 4.24 -15.75
C GLN A 134 2.90 5.71 -16.19
N GLN A 135 3.64 5.98 -17.27
CA GLN A 135 3.67 7.29 -17.92
C GLN A 135 2.31 7.71 -18.49
N LEU A 136 1.64 6.84 -19.24
CA LEU A 136 0.30 7.08 -19.81
C LEU A 136 -0.76 7.28 -18.70
N LEU A 137 -0.63 6.58 -17.58
CA LEU A 137 -1.48 6.79 -16.42
C LEU A 137 -1.20 8.15 -15.75
N GLY A 138 0.03 8.65 -15.83
CA GLY A 138 0.43 9.95 -15.29
C GLY A 138 0.62 9.96 -13.78
N SER A 139 1.03 8.83 -13.19
CA SER A 139 1.29 8.71 -11.75
C SER A 139 2.47 9.56 -11.28
N ASP A 140 2.42 10.00 -10.03
CA ASP A 140 3.42 10.86 -9.40
C ASP A 140 4.62 10.05 -8.89
N ILE A 141 4.36 8.85 -8.36
CA ILE A 141 5.37 7.87 -7.96
C ILE A 141 5.18 6.59 -8.78
N VAL A 142 6.25 6.16 -9.46
CA VAL A 142 6.30 5.01 -10.35
C VAL A 142 7.13 3.92 -9.67
N MET A 143 6.66 2.67 -9.72
CA MET A 143 7.41 1.53 -9.22
C MET A 143 8.18 0.86 -10.36
N CYS A 144 9.47 0.58 -10.19
CA CYS A 144 10.23 -0.21 -11.18
C CYS A 144 9.61 -1.60 -11.36
N PHE A 145 9.78 -2.18 -12.55
CA PHE A 145 9.30 -3.54 -12.80
C PHE A 145 10.22 -4.58 -12.15
N ASP A 146 9.63 -5.56 -11.47
CA ASP A 146 10.32 -6.56 -10.67
C ASP A 146 9.71 -7.95 -10.84
N GLU A 147 10.42 -8.96 -10.34
CA GLU A 147 9.92 -10.32 -10.23
C GLU A 147 9.78 -10.71 -8.75
N CYS A 148 8.57 -11.12 -8.36
CA CYS A 148 8.32 -11.72 -7.05
C CYS A 148 8.09 -13.23 -7.25
N PRO A 149 9.02 -14.10 -6.80
CA PRO A 149 8.83 -15.53 -6.92
C PRO A 149 7.72 -15.99 -5.97
N ALA A 150 6.97 -17.02 -6.36
CA ALA A 150 5.95 -17.61 -5.49
C ALA A 150 6.61 -18.40 -4.36
N LEU A 151 6.07 -18.31 -3.14
CA LEU A 151 6.53 -19.10 -2.00
C LEU A 151 5.73 -20.40 -1.84
N PRO A 152 6.36 -21.47 -1.32
CA PRO A 152 7.77 -21.57 -0.92
C PRO A 152 8.72 -21.66 -2.13
N ALA A 153 9.88 -21.02 -2.03
CA ALA A 153 10.98 -21.09 -2.99
C ALA A 153 12.30 -21.32 -2.24
N ASP A 154 13.24 -22.05 -2.84
CA ASP A 154 14.58 -22.21 -2.28
C ASP A 154 15.44 -20.96 -2.48
N LYS A 155 16.57 -20.90 -1.77
CA LYS A 155 17.48 -19.76 -1.79
C LYS A 155 18.02 -19.47 -3.19
N ASP A 156 18.30 -20.50 -3.99
CA ASP A 156 18.83 -20.34 -5.34
C ASP A 156 17.80 -19.68 -6.27
N ARG A 157 16.53 -20.10 -6.19
CA ARG A 157 15.44 -19.47 -6.95
C ARG A 157 15.20 -18.03 -6.51
N ILE A 158 15.27 -17.76 -5.20
CA ILE A 158 15.15 -16.40 -4.66
C ILE A 158 16.31 -15.53 -5.18
N ALA A 159 17.53 -16.04 -5.20
CA ALA A 159 18.70 -15.31 -5.71
C ALA A 159 18.62 -15.05 -7.22
N GLU A 160 18.18 -16.03 -8.02
CA GLU A 160 17.95 -15.86 -9.46
C GLU A 160 16.92 -14.75 -9.72
N SER A 161 15.81 -14.80 -8.99
CA SER A 161 14.71 -13.85 -9.10
C SER A 161 15.09 -12.43 -8.68
N MET A 162 15.83 -12.30 -7.57
CA MET A 162 16.35 -11.03 -7.09
C MET A 162 17.30 -10.41 -8.12
N ARG A 163 18.23 -11.19 -8.68
CA ARG A 163 19.18 -10.69 -9.70
C ARG A 163 18.49 -10.31 -11.01
N LEU A 164 17.45 -11.04 -11.42
CA LEU A 164 16.60 -10.65 -12.54
C LEU A 164 15.92 -9.30 -12.26
N SER A 165 15.37 -9.13 -11.06
CA SER A 165 14.75 -7.88 -10.63
C SER A 165 15.73 -6.70 -10.66
N MET A 166 17.00 -6.91 -10.30
CA MET A 166 18.02 -5.83 -10.38
C MET A 166 18.32 -5.41 -11.82
N ARG A 167 18.40 -6.37 -12.76
CA ARG A 167 18.53 -6.06 -14.20
C ARG A 167 17.30 -5.34 -14.74
N TRP A 168 16.10 -5.71 -14.28
CA TRP A 168 14.86 -5.03 -14.62
C TRP A 168 14.73 -3.65 -13.97
N ALA A 169 15.29 -3.45 -12.78
CA ALA A 169 15.36 -2.16 -12.13
C ALA A 169 16.22 -1.18 -12.94
N GLN A 170 17.39 -1.60 -13.43
CA GLN A 170 18.21 -0.78 -14.33
C GLN A 170 17.45 -0.42 -15.62
N ARG A 171 16.84 -1.41 -16.29
CA ARG A 171 16.03 -1.17 -17.50
C ARG A 171 14.85 -0.23 -17.25
N SER A 172 14.21 -0.34 -16.08
CA SER A 172 13.14 0.57 -15.66
C SER A 172 13.68 1.98 -15.46
N ARG A 173 14.85 2.14 -14.83
CA ARG A 173 15.51 3.44 -14.63
C ARG A 173 15.83 4.09 -15.97
N ASP A 174 16.39 3.33 -16.91
CA ASP A 174 16.74 3.81 -18.24
C ASP A 174 15.49 4.23 -19.03
N ALA A 175 14.44 3.41 -18.99
CA ALA A 175 13.17 3.69 -19.67
C ALA A 175 12.37 4.84 -19.03
N PHE A 176 12.50 5.05 -17.71
CA PHE A 176 11.89 6.18 -17.02
C PHE A 176 12.46 7.52 -17.49
N GLY A 177 13.77 7.59 -17.73
CA GLY A 177 14.44 8.78 -18.26
C GLY A 177 14.39 9.99 -17.31
N ASP A 178 14.54 11.20 -17.87
CA ASP A 178 14.38 12.44 -17.12
C ASP A 178 12.92 12.91 -17.14
N ARG A 179 12.26 12.85 -15.98
CA ARG A 179 10.85 13.22 -15.80
C ARG A 179 10.68 14.12 -14.58
N PRO A 180 10.99 15.42 -14.70
CA PRO A 180 10.91 16.35 -13.58
C PRO A 180 9.52 16.36 -12.92
N GLY A 181 9.48 16.19 -11.60
CA GLY A 181 8.24 16.18 -10.81
C GLY A 181 7.60 14.80 -10.63
N HIS A 182 8.12 13.77 -11.30
CA HIS A 182 7.78 12.37 -11.05
C HIS A 182 8.94 11.68 -10.31
N ALA A 183 8.63 10.64 -9.55
CA ALA A 183 9.61 9.81 -8.86
C ALA A 183 9.58 8.37 -9.34
N LEU A 184 10.75 7.73 -9.34
CA LEU A 184 10.88 6.29 -9.56
C LEU A 184 11.40 5.62 -8.29
N PHE A 185 10.68 4.61 -7.82
CA PHE A 185 11.08 3.80 -6.67
C PHE A 185 11.64 2.45 -7.13
N GLY A 186 12.77 2.06 -6.53
CA GLY A 186 13.37 0.74 -6.69
C GLY A 186 12.74 -0.28 -5.73
N ILE A 187 12.72 -1.57 -6.09
CA ILE A 187 12.14 -2.62 -5.24
C ILE A 187 13.23 -3.60 -4.81
N MET A 188 13.55 -3.61 -3.52
CA MET A 188 14.46 -4.57 -2.91
C MET A 188 13.77 -5.93 -2.84
N GLN A 189 14.42 -6.94 -3.41
CA GLN A 189 14.02 -8.35 -3.37
C GLN A 189 15.03 -9.15 -2.54
N GLY A 190 14.89 -10.49 -2.48
CA GLY A 190 15.81 -11.36 -1.74
C GLY A 190 15.14 -12.24 -0.66
N GLY A 191 13.81 -12.26 -0.60
CA GLY A 191 13.09 -13.11 0.35
C GLY A 191 13.40 -12.77 1.80
N LEU A 192 13.68 -13.80 2.62
CA LEU A 192 14.06 -13.65 4.03
C LEU A 192 15.58 -13.71 4.27
N GLU A 193 16.36 -13.78 3.18
CA GLU A 193 17.80 -13.99 3.23
C GLU A 193 18.53 -12.64 3.33
N ALA A 194 19.22 -12.41 4.44
CA ALA A 194 19.86 -11.13 4.73
C ALA A 194 20.95 -10.75 3.71
N ASP A 195 21.74 -11.73 3.26
CA ASP A 195 22.78 -11.57 2.24
C ASP A 195 22.20 -11.16 0.89
N LEU A 196 21.08 -11.77 0.47
CA LEU A 196 20.42 -11.40 -0.79
C LEU A 196 19.73 -10.03 -0.70
N ARG A 197 19.22 -9.65 0.46
CA ARG A 197 18.65 -8.32 0.71
C ARG A 197 19.74 -7.25 0.64
N GLU A 198 20.93 -7.51 1.19
CA GLU A 198 22.07 -6.61 1.09
C GLU A 198 22.59 -6.48 -0.35
N GLU A 199 22.73 -7.60 -1.08
CA GLU A 199 23.09 -7.60 -2.51
C GLU A 199 22.10 -6.75 -3.33
N SER A 200 20.79 -6.94 -3.11
CA SER A 200 19.74 -6.17 -3.77
C SER A 200 19.80 -4.68 -3.42
N ALA A 201 19.96 -4.34 -2.14
CA ALA A 201 20.06 -2.96 -1.71
C ALA A 201 21.30 -2.25 -2.27
N GLN A 202 22.44 -2.95 -2.39
CA GLN A 202 23.63 -2.41 -3.03
C GLN A 202 23.37 -2.07 -4.50
N ALA A 203 22.82 -3.01 -5.28
CA ALA A 203 22.52 -2.78 -6.69
C ALA A 203 21.55 -1.59 -6.89
N LEU A 204 20.49 -1.48 -6.07
CA LEU A 204 19.55 -0.37 -6.16
C LEU A 204 20.17 0.99 -5.78
N ARG A 205 21.14 1.01 -4.85
CA ARG A 205 21.89 2.23 -4.50
C ARG A 205 22.79 2.68 -5.63
N GLU A 206 23.45 1.75 -6.31
CA GLU A 206 24.30 2.02 -7.48
C GLU A 206 23.50 2.58 -8.66
N ILE A 207 22.29 2.05 -8.90
CA ILE A 207 21.37 2.55 -9.95
C ILE A 207 20.82 3.95 -9.60
N GLY A 208 20.42 4.15 -8.35
CA GLY A 208 19.85 5.41 -7.85
C GLY A 208 18.34 5.55 -8.11
N PHE A 209 17.58 5.74 -7.03
CA PHE A 209 16.13 5.91 -7.05
C PHE A 209 15.69 7.05 -6.12
N ASP A 210 14.46 7.52 -6.32
CA ASP A 210 13.87 8.59 -5.51
C ASP A 210 13.30 8.07 -4.18
N GLY A 211 13.07 6.77 -4.10
CA GLY A 211 12.65 6.02 -2.92
C GLY A 211 12.87 4.53 -3.11
N TYR A 212 12.75 3.76 -2.02
CA TYR A 212 13.10 2.35 -2.02
C TYR A 212 12.02 1.52 -1.34
N ALA A 213 11.48 0.55 -2.05
CA ALA A 213 10.50 -0.38 -1.53
C ALA A 213 11.14 -1.67 -1.01
N VAL A 214 10.54 -2.27 0.00
CA VAL A 214 10.80 -3.62 0.49
C VAL A 214 9.74 -4.54 -0.11
N GLY A 215 10.09 -5.24 -1.18
CA GLY A 215 9.22 -6.19 -1.88
C GLY A 215 9.36 -7.63 -1.35
N GLY A 216 8.46 -8.51 -1.78
CA GLY A 216 8.53 -9.94 -1.49
C GLY A 216 8.29 -10.33 -0.02
N LEU A 217 7.63 -9.45 0.74
CA LEU A 217 7.08 -9.71 2.07
C LEU A 217 5.54 -9.65 2.02
N ALA A 218 4.86 -10.07 3.09
CA ALA A 218 3.42 -10.28 3.18
C ALA A 218 2.86 -11.27 2.15
N VAL A 219 3.66 -12.29 1.80
CA VAL A 219 3.36 -13.32 0.80
C VAL A 219 3.10 -14.70 1.43
N GLY A 220 3.13 -14.80 2.76
CA GLY A 220 2.72 -15.99 3.51
C GLY A 220 3.71 -16.43 4.59
N GLU A 221 4.78 -15.67 4.81
CA GLU A 221 5.86 -15.96 5.76
C GLU A 221 5.45 -15.83 7.23
N GLY A 222 4.41 -15.04 7.52
CA GLY A 222 3.96 -14.72 8.88
C GLY A 222 4.64 -13.47 9.46
N GLN A 223 4.01 -12.87 10.47
CA GLN A 223 4.43 -11.58 11.02
C GLN A 223 5.84 -11.61 11.64
N GLU A 224 6.16 -12.66 12.39
CA GLU A 224 7.47 -12.81 13.04
C GLU A 224 8.61 -12.75 12.02
N LYS A 225 8.54 -13.58 10.97
CA LYS A 225 9.55 -13.60 9.90
C LYS A 225 9.62 -12.30 9.11
N MET A 226 8.47 -11.66 8.88
CA MET A 226 8.42 -10.34 8.27
C MET A 226 9.17 -9.32 9.13
N PHE A 227 8.95 -9.32 10.44
CA PHE A 227 9.64 -8.43 11.38
C PHE A 227 11.13 -8.73 11.50
N ASP A 228 11.53 -10.01 11.56
CA ASP A 228 12.95 -10.40 11.53
C ASP A 228 13.65 -9.86 10.28
N CYS A 229 12.99 -9.92 9.12
CA CYS A 229 13.50 -9.35 7.88
C CYS A 229 13.60 -7.82 7.96
N LEU A 230 12.56 -7.16 8.48
CA LEU A 230 12.52 -5.71 8.65
C LEU A 230 13.50 -5.20 9.72
N ASP A 231 14.04 -6.05 10.60
CA ASP A 231 15.03 -5.63 11.58
C ASP A 231 16.37 -5.26 10.95
N TYR A 232 16.72 -5.86 9.81
CA TYR A 232 17.95 -5.56 9.06
C TYR A 232 17.71 -4.86 7.71
N ALA A 233 16.67 -5.23 6.96
CA ALA A 233 16.56 -4.85 5.54
C ALA A 233 16.44 -3.34 5.27
N PRO A 234 15.63 -2.56 6.03
CA PRO A 234 15.58 -1.10 5.90
C PRO A 234 16.92 -0.42 6.19
N GLY A 235 17.79 -1.04 7.00
CA GLY A 235 19.12 -0.53 7.32
C GLY A 235 20.10 -0.55 6.14
N PHE A 236 19.84 -1.35 5.11
CA PHE A 236 20.65 -1.37 3.89
C PHE A 236 20.26 -0.28 2.88
N LEU A 237 19.10 0.38 3.09
CA LEU A 237 18.56 1.40 2.21
C LEU A 237 18.98 2.82 2.65
N PRO A 238 19.15 3.78 1.71
CA PRO A 238 19.51 5.15 2.05
C PRO A 238 18.59 5.78 3.10
N GLU A 239 19.17 6.51 4.04
CA GLU A 239 18.41 7.18 5.10
C GLU A 239 17.71 8.44 4.62
N ASP A 240 18.23 9.11 3.59
CA ASP A 240 17.69 10.35 3.01
C ASP A 240 16.57 10.11 1.98
N LYS A 241 16.04 8.88 1.92
CA LYS A 241 15.02 8.44 0.96
C LYS A 241 13.87 7.72 1.68
N PRO A 242 12.64 7.84 1.17
CA PRO A 242 11.50 7.16 1.75
C PRO A 242 11.58 5.64 1.53
N ARG A 243 11.09 4.88 2.52
CA ARG A 243 11.06 3.42 2.54
C ARG A 243 9.63 2.91 2.47
N TYR A 244 9.30 2.09 1.47
CA TYR A 244 7.95 1.62 1.21
C TYR A 244 7.80 0.11 1.40
N LEU A 245 7.01 -0.34 2.38
CA LEU A 245 6.69 -1.76 2.55
C LEU A 245 5.42 -2.12 1.78
N MET A 246 5.57 -2.97 0.75
CA MET A 246 4.51 -3.27 -0.20
C MET A 246 3.53 -4.32 0.34
N GLY A 247 2.22 -4.06 0.24
CA GLY A 247 1.17 -5.05 0.50
C GLY A 247 0.85 -5.35 1.98
N VAL A 248 1.49 -4.67 2.92
CA VAL A 248 1.27 -4.84 4.37
C VAL A 248 0.17 -3.91 4.88
N GLY A 249 -0.73 -4.43 5.72
CA GLY A 249 -1.74 -3.55 6.28
C GLY A 249 -2.65 -4.05 7.37
N LYS A 250 -2.29 -5.04 8.20
CA LYS A 250 -2.97 -5.10 9.51
C LYS A 250 -2.42 -3.98 10.40
N PRO A 251 -3.22 -3.42 11.32
CA PRO A 251 -2.74 -2.36 12.21
C PRO A 251 -1.46 -2.73 12.98
N ASP A 252 -1.35 -3.97 13.51
CA ASP A 252 -0.13 -4.43 14.21
C ASP A 252 1.08 -4.49 13.28
N ASP A 253 0.90 -4.96 12.05
CA ASP A 253 1.98 -5.05 11.06
C ASP A 253 2.48 -3.65 10.71
N ILE A 254 1.57 -2.67 10.59
CA ILE A 254 1.93 -1.29 10.27
C ILE A 254 2.71 -0.64 11.42
N VAL A 255 2.23 -0.74 12.66
CA VAL A 255 2.93 -0.17 13.82
C VAL A 255 4.33 -0.80 13.95
N GLY A 256 4.43 -2.12 13.87
CA GLY A 256 5.73 -2.81 13.96
C GLY A 256 6.67 -2.56 12.77
N ALA A 257 6.14 -2.26 11.58
CA ALA A 257 6.94 -1.85 10.42
C ALA A 257 7.44 -0.41 10.54
N VAL A 258 6.62 0.52 11.06
CA VAL A 258 7.06 1.89 11.37
C VAL A 258 8.14 1.88 12.43
N ALA A 259 8.00 1.06 13.48
CA ALA A 259 9.03 0.84 14.51
C ALA A 259 10.37 0.39 13.92
N ARG A 260 10.37 -0.18 12.70
CA ARG A 260 11.55 -0.67 11.97
C ARG A 260 11.99 0.27 10.84
N GLY A 261 11.40 1.46 10.76
CA GLY A 261 11.83 2.53 9.87
C GLY A 261 11.26 2.47 8.46
N ILE A 262 10.04 1.93 8.31
CA ILE A 262 9.24 2.06 7.08
C ILE A 262 8.43 3.37 7.11
N ASP A 263 8.39 4.08 5.98
CA ASP A 263 7.73 5.37 5.80
C ASP A 263 6.40 5.28 5.02
N MET A 264 6.18 4.23 4.23
CA MET A 264 4.97 4.07 3.40
C MET A 264 4.48 2.63 3.42
N MET A 265 3.15 2.44 3.38
CA MET A 265 2.49 1.14 3.27
C MET A 265 1.23 1.24 2.40
N ASP A 266 0.82 0.12 1.81
CA ASP A 266 -0.47 -0.03 1.15
C ASP A 266 -1.08 -1.38 1.50
N CYS A 267 -2.41 -1.42 1.55
CA CYS A 267 -3.11 -2.70 1.60
C CYS A 267 -4.55 -2.57 1.16
N VAL A 268 -5.06 -3.61 0.50
CA VAL A 268 -6.49 -3.74 0.21
C VAL A 268 -7.33 -4.05 1.45
N LEU A 269 -6.70 -4.44 2.57
CA LEU A 269 -7.37 -4.95 3.76
C LEU A 269 -8.50 -4.04 4.25
N PRO A 270 -8.32 -2.72 4.48
CA PRO A 270 -9.38 -1.86 5.03
C PRO A 270 -10.65 -1.84 4.18
N SER A 271 -10.49 -1.70 2.86
CA SER A 271 -11.63 -1.66 1.95
C SER A 271 -12.25 -3.04 1.73
N ARG A 272 -11.43 -4.08 1.56
CA ARG A 272 -11.91 -5.45 1.34
C ARG A 272 -12.63 -5.98 2.57
N SER A 273 -12.03 -5.83 3.75
CA SER A 273 -12.61 -6.30 5.01
C SER A 273 -13.91 -5.58 5.32
N GLY A 274 -13.96 -4.26 5.11
CA GLY A 274 -15.14 -3.42 5.31
C GLY A 274 -16.33 -3.91 4.50
N ARG A 275 -16.15 -4.14 3.18
CA ARG A 275 -17.18 -4.72 2.32
C ARG A 275 -17.59 -6.14 2.72
N THR A 276 -16.74 -6.86 3.45
CA THR A 276 -17.04 -8.20 3.97
C THR A 276 -17.44 -8.21 5.43
N GLY A 277 -17.73 -7.06 6.05
CA GLY A 277 -18.28 -6.94 7.40
C GLY A 277 -17.26 -7.03 8.55
N GLN A 278 -15.96 -6.96 8.26
CA GLN A 278 -14.91 -6.86 9.27
C GLN A 278 -14.40 -5.42 9.34
N VAL A 279 -14.44 -4.85 10.54
CA VAL A 279 -14.05 -3.46 10.79
C VAL A 279 -12.96 -3.35 11.84
N PHE A 280 -12.16 -2.29 11.74
CA PHE A 280 -11.04 -2.02 12.62
C PHE A 280 -11.35 -0.82 13.50
N THR A 281 -11.31 -1.03 14.81
CA THR A 281 -11.49 0.00 15.83
C THR A 281 -10.21 0.13 16.65
N ARG A 282 -10.13 1.18 17.50
CA ARG A 282 -9.03 1.33 18.46
C ARG A 282 -8.89 0.15 19.42
N ASN A 283 -9.99 -0.54 19.72
CA ASN A 283 -9.99 -1.70 20.62
C ASN A 283 -9.82 -3.03 19.88
N GLY A 284 -9.58 -2.99 18.57
CA GLY A 284 -9.34 -4.18 17.76
C GLY A 284 -10.44 -4.44 16.72
N VAL A 285 -10.57 -5.70 16.35
CA VAL A 285 -11.37 -6.11 15.19
C VAL A 285 -12.80 -6.43 15.61
N VAL A 286 -13.76 -5.79 14.96
CA VAL A 286 -15.19 -6.06 15.12
C VAL A 286 -15.74 -6.74 13.88
N ASN A 287 -16.61 -7.74 14.07
CA ASN A 287 -17.32 -8.41 12.98
C ASN A 287 -18.79 -8.05 13.04
N ILE A 288 -19.21 -7.09 12.22
CA ILE A 288 -20.55 -6.49 12.28
C ILE A 288 -21.65 -7.52 12.01
N LYS A 289 -21.32 -8.69 11.46
CA LYS A 289 -22.25 -9.79 11.20
C LYS A 289 -22.74 -10.47 12.47
N ASN A 290 -22.02 -10.33 13.57
CA ASN A 290 -22.34 -11.02 14.81
C ASN A 290 -23.69 -10.51 15.35
N ALA A 291 -24.54 -11.44 15.79
CA ALA A 291 -25.88 -11.17 16.31
C ALA A 291 -25.86 -10.22 17.51
N ARG A 292 -24.76 -10.17 18.28
CA ARG A 292 -24.58 -9.22 19.39
C ARG A 292 -24.73 -7.75 19.03
N HIS A 293 -24.67 -7.40 17.74
CA HIS A 293 -24.79 -6.03 17.26
C HIS A 293 -26.23 -5.66 16.88
N ALA A 294 -27.17 -6.62 16.84
CA ALA A 294 -28.51 -6.42 16.30
C ALA A 294 -29.29 -5.29 17.00
N ASP A 295 -29.12 -5.16 18.32
CA ASP A 295 -29.82 -4.17 19.15
C ASP A 295 -28.86 -3.12 19.74
N ASP A 296 -27.60 -3.07 19.31
CA ASP A 296 -26.59 -2.16 19.87
C ASP A 296 -26.71 -0.74 19.25
N PRO A 297 -27.19 0.28 20.00
CA PRO A 297 -27.39 1.63 19.48
C PRO A 297 -26.09 2.44 19.42
N ARG A 298 -24.99 1.93 19.98
CA ARG A 298 -23.69 2.62 20.05
C ARG A 298 -22.98 2.61 18.69
N PRO A 299 -22.04 3.55 18.43
CA PRO A 299 -21.24 3.54 17.21
C PRO A 299 -20.22 2.38 17.18
N LEU A 300 -19.52 2.20 16.06
CA LEU A 300 -18.42 1.23 15.97
C LEU A 300 -17.29 1.56 16.96
N ASP A 301 -16.93 2.83 17.07
CA ASP A 301 -15.88 3.39 17.91
C ASP A 301 -16.30 4.81 18.32
N GLU A 302 -16.40 5.08 19.63
CA GLU A 302 -16.87 6.37 20.17
C GLU A 302 -15.89 7.52 19.94
N ALA A 303 -14.60 7.23 19.75
CA ALA A 303 -13.57 8.24 19.49
C ALA A 303 -13.41 8.55 17.98
N CYS A 304 -14.07 7.79 17.11
CA CYS A 304 -13.96 7.93 15.66
C CYS A 304 -14.95 8.96 15.13
N THR A 305 -14.46 9.95 14.37
CA THR A 305 -15.28 11.05 13.85
C THR A 305 -15.80 10.80 12.43
N CYS A 306 -15.63 9.60 11.87
CA CYS A 306 -16.11 9.31 10.52
C CYS A 306 -17.64 9.23 10.47
N PRO A 307 -18.27 9.43 9.29
CA PRO A 307 -19.72 9.40 9.17
C PRO A 307 -20.39 8.12 9.66
N ALA A 308 -19.70 6.97 9.55
CA ALA A 308 -20.20 5.69 10.03
C ALA A 308 -20.31 5.63 11.57
N CYS A 309 -19.45 6.35 12.30
CA CYS A 309 -19.50 6.43 13.76
C CYS A 309 -20.34 7.62 14.26
N SER A 310 -20.35 8.74 13.55
CA SER A 310 -21.07 9.93 14.01
C SER A 310 -22.59 9.83 13.81
N ASN A 311 -23.05 9.08 12.80
CA ASN A 311 -24.44 9.14 12.34
C ASN A 311 -25.18 7.79 12.38
N TYR A 312 -24.48 6.67 12.60
CA TYR A 312 -25.06 5.33 12.51
C TYR A 312 -24.67 4.46 13.70
N SER A 313 -25.61 3.60 14.12
CA SER A 313 -25.38 2.62 15.17
C SER A 313 -24.84 1.29 14.63
N ARG A 314 -24.25 0.49 15.51
CA ARG A 314 -23.92 -0.92 15.26
C ARG A 314 -25.15 -1.71 14.79
N ALA A 315 -26.31 -1.48 15.39
CA ALA A 315 -27.59 -2.09 14.99
C ALA A 315 -27.96 -1.79 13.53
N TYR A 316 -27.88 -0.53 13.11
CA TYR A 316 -28.14 -0.17 11.72
C TYR A 316 -27.13 -0.83 10.78
N LEU A 317 -25.83 -0.73 11.09
CA LEU A 317 -24.76 -1.29 10.27
C LEU A 317 -24.86 -2.81 10.14
N HIS A 318 -25.22 -3.50 11.24
CA HIS A 318 -25.54 -4.92 11.26
C HIS A 318 -26.72 -5.23 10.33
N HIS A 319 -27.81 -4.50 10.48
CA HIS A 319 -29.00 -4.68 9.65
C HIS A 319 -28.69 -4.51 8.15
N VAL A 320 -28.11 -3.38 7.74
CA VAL A 320 -27.82 -3.13 6.31
C VAL A 320 -26.78 -4.11 5.75
N PHE A 321 -25.86 -4.62 6.58
CA PHE A 321 -24.96 -5.70 6.18
C PHE A 321 -25.75 -6.99 5.89
N ARG A 322 -26.62 -7.40 6.83
CA ARG A 322 -27.41 -8.64 6.73
C ARG A 322 -28.40 -8.56 5.56
N SER A 323 -28.94 -7.38 5.28
CA SER A 323 -29.78 -7.09 4.12
C SER A 323 -29.02 -7.00 2.80
N GLN A 324 -27.68 -7.11 2.80
CA GLN A 324 -26.81 -7.01 1.62
C GLN A 324 -26.91 -5.66 0.88
N GLU A 325 -27.21 -4.60 1.62
CA GLU A 325 -27.35 -3.26 1.06
C GLU A 325 -25.98 -2.63 0.78
N MET A 326 -25.85 -1.96 -0.37
CA MET A 326 -24.59 -1.34 -0.82
C MET A 326 -24.00 -0.36 0.20
N ILE A 327 -24.87 0.35 0.93
CA ILE A 327 -24.49 1.32 1.95
C ILE A 327 -23.65 0.70 3.08
N SER A 328 -23.83 -0.58 3.37
CA SER A 328 -22.99 -1.29 4.35
C SER A 328 -21.52 -1.27 3.92
N GLY A 329 -21.25 -1.73 2.69
CA GLY A 329 -19.88 -1.74 2.17
C GLY A 329 -19.26 -0.35 2.08
N MET A 330 -20.06 0.68 1.82
CA MET A 330 -19.61 2.07 1.78
C MET A 330 -19.23 2.60 3.17
N LEU A 331 -20.14 2.52 4.15
CA LEU A 331 -19.91 3.03 5.50
C LEU A 331 -18.76 2.30 6.22
N LEU A 332 -18.71 0.97 6.09
CA LEU A 332 -17.66 0.17 6.75
C LEU A 332 -16.30 0.36 6.09
N THR A 333 -16.24 0.58 4.77
CA THR A 333 -14.99 0.94 4.09
C THR A 333 -14.52 2.33 4.53
N TRP A 334 -15.43 3.31 4.60
CA TRP A 334 -15.11 4.65 5.09
C TRP A 334 -14.50 4.59 6.48
N HIS A 335 -15.17 3.92 7.42
CA HIS A 335 -14.69 3.75 8.80
C HIS A 335 -13.28 3.17 8.84
N ASN A 336 -13.05 2.05 8.15
CA ASN A 336 -11.74 1.39 8.16
C ASN A 336 -10.65 2.30 7.59
N LEU A 337 -10.90 3.00 6.48
CA LEU A 337 -9.92 3.92 5.91
C LEU A 337 -9.63 5.10 6.84
N HIS A 338 -10.66 5.65 7.48
CA HIS A 338 -10.52 6.71 8.47
C HIS A 338 -9.67 6.28 9.66
N TYR A 339 -9.95 5.11 10.25
CA TYR A 339 -9.15 4.55 11.34
C TYR A 339 -7.68 4.37 10.95
N PHE A 340 -7.40 3.89 9.73
CA PHE A 340 -6.03 3.73 9.25
C PHE A 340 -5.30 5.07 9.11
N GLN A 341 -5.98 6.12 8.64
CA GLN A 341 -5.39 7.46 8.57
C GLN A 341 -5.17 8.09 9.96
N GLU A 342 -6.09 7.86 10.91
CA GLU A 342 -5.90 8.27 12.31
C GLU A 342 -4.73 7.53 12.97
N LEU A 343 -4.57 6.24 12.68
CA LEU A 343 -3.41 5.46 13.15
C LEU A 343 -2.10 6.05 12.62
N MET A 344 -2.05 6.41 11.32
CA MET A 344 -0.87 7.08 10.75
C MET A 344 -0.62 8.43 11.42
N GLN A 345 -1.66 9.22 11.67
CA GLN A 345 -1.54 10.52 12.33
C GLN A 345 -0.97 10.36 13.75
N GLY A 346 -1.52 9.42 14.54
CA GLY A 346 -1.03 9.15 15.89
C GLY A 346 0.44 8.74 15.93
N MET A 347 0.90 7.93 14.97
CA MET A 347 2.32 7.58 14.84
C MET A 347 3.19 8.78 14.48
N ARG A 348 2.76 9.62 13.53
CA ARG A 348 3.50 10.84 13.15
C ARG A 348 3.70 11.78 14.34
N ASP A 349 2.64 12.00 15.11
CA ASP A 349 2.67 12.86 16.29
C ASP A 349 3.59 12.26 17.36
N ALA A 350 3.45 10.95 17.65
CA ALA A 350 4.27 10.27 18.64
C ALA A 350 5.78 10.25 18.28
N ILE A 351 6.13 10.08 17.01
CA ILE A 351 7.53 10.15 16.55
C ILE A 351 8.05 11.59 16.69
N SER A 352 7.26 12.59 16.28
CA SER A 352 7.66 13.99 16.40
C SER A 352 7.86 14.45 17.85
N GLU A 353 7.16 13.82 18.78
CA GLU A 353 7.21 14.12 20.22
C GLU A 353 8.18 13.21 21.00
N GLY A 354 8.85 12.25 20.34
CA GLY A 354 9.81 11.33 20.98
C GLY A 354 9.17 10.37 21.98
N ARG A 355 7.94 9.92 21.71
CA ARG A 355 7.15 9.01 22.56
C ARG A 355 6.55 7.84 21.78
N PHE A 356 7.20 7.39 20.71
CA PHE A 356 6.68 6.34 19.85
C PHE A 356 6.59 4.98 20.57
N ALA A 357 7.57 4.65 21.43
CA ALA A 357 7.52 3.43 22.23
C ALA A 357 6.32 3.38 23.20
N GLU A 358 5.95 4.52 23.79
CA GLU A 358 4.75 4.63 24.61
C GLU A 358 3.48 4.49 23.76
N PHE A 359 3.44 5.13 22.60
CA PHE A 359 2.35 4.99 21.64
C PHE A 359 2.11 3.52 21.24
N GLU A 360 3.18 2.80 20.87
CA GLU A 360 3.11 1.38 20.49
C GLU A 360 2.58 0.52 21.64
N LYS A 361 3.09 0.74 22.86
CA LYS A 361 2.61 0.06 24.05
C LYS A 361 1.11 0.31 24.28
N THR A 362 0.68 1.57 24.29
CA THR A 362 -0.73 1.94 24.48
C THR A 362 -1.63 1.39 23.36
N PHE A 363 -1.15 1.37 22.12
CA PHE A 363 -1.85 0.77 20.99
C PHE A 363 -2.15 -0.72 21.24
N HIS A 364 -1.14 -1.49 21.65
CA HIS A 364 -1.33 -2.91 21.95
C HIS A 364 -2.21 -3.14 23.19
N GLU A 365 -2.02 -2.38 24.27
CA GLU A 365 -2.84 -2.47 25.47
C GLU A 365 -4.31 -2.16 25.20
N THR A 366 -4.59 -1.12 24.40
CA THR A 366 -5.97 -0.74 24.03
C THR A 366 -6.63 -1.84 23.20
N ARG A 367 -5.90 -2.39 22.22
CA ARG A 367 -6.44 -3.46 21.37
C ARG A 367 -6.62 -4.79 22.10
N ALA A 368 -5.82 -5.05 23.13
CA ALA A 368 -5.98 -6.24 23.96
C ALA A 368 -7.28 -6.23 24.78
N GLN A 369 -7.89 -5.06 24.99
CA GLN A 369 -9.20 -4.95 25.67
C GLN A 369 -10.32 -5.57 24.84
N GLY A 370 -10.17 -5.62 23.50
CA GLY A 370 -11.18 -6.18 22.61
C GLY A 370 -12.40 -5.28 22.44
N ASP A 371 -13.39 -5.76 21.68
CA ASP A 371 -14.63 -5.03 21.47
C ASP A 371 -15.34 -4.73 22.81
N ILE A 372 -16.10 -3.62 22.87
CA ILE A 372 -16.92 -3.24 24.04
C ILE A 372 -17.83 -4.39 24.46
N GLU A 373 -18.30 -4.44 25.71
CA GLU A 373 -19.21 -5.51 26.15
C GLU A 373 -20.56 -5.49 25.40
N PRO A 374 -21.16 -6.67 25.10
CA PRO A 374 -22.52 -6.75 24.56
C PRO A 374 -23.54 -6.10 25.50
N LEU A 375 -24.62 -5.55 24.94
CA LEU A 375 -25.76 -5.05 25.72
C LEU A 375 -26.70 -6.18 26.16
#